data_AF-A0A1F9IN68-F1
#
_entry.id   AF-A0A1F9IN68-F1
#
_cell.length_a   1.000
_cell.length_b   1.000
_cell.length_c   1.000
_cell.angle_alpha   90.00
_cell.angle_beta   90.00
_cell.angle_gamma   90.00
#
_symmetry.space_group_name_H-M   'P 1'
#
loop_
_entity.id
_entity.type
_entity.pdbx_description
1 polymer ?
#
loop_
_entity_poly.entity_id
_entity_poly.type
_entity_poly.pdbx_seq_one_letter_code
_entity_poly.pdbx_strand_id
1 'polypeptide(L)'
;MSPLPDYSRKFSSFRGKTLYERLEDRQQVFIRSLAFQHQLTFQEFRQVVEACRDLHMWQEGSLEEWWEGQVREGLQGRGQKKALFKALQEHLRLLKSTPKSYPPDGGFKSLCRKKTQIVIRPSGKKIAGMCPVASLKTICCNLRTIDVVENCPLGCSYCTIQTFYRDPIVFDATFAEKLEKIPIDPDRFYHFGTGQSSDSLVWGDRHGNLTALCQWAARHRNILLEFKTKTRNICYFLENKIPKNVVCSWSLNTPTIIKNEEHLTANLEERLAAARQLADRGIKVAFHFHPMVFYRGWEVDYPRLATQLMNRFEPHEVAFLSLGSVTLIKP
;
A
#
# COMPACT_ATOMS: atom_id res chain seq x y z
N MET A 1 26.82 -27.44 28.72
CA MET A 1 26.92 -28.30 27.52
C MET A 1 27.46 -27.45 26.37
N SER A 2 28.70 -27.64 25.95
CA SER A 2 29.24 -26.94 24.77
C SER A 2 28.46 -27.36 23.53
N PRO A 3 28.02 -26.43 22.66
CA PRO A 3 27.26 -26.78 21.46
C PRO A 3 28.08 -27.67 20.53
N LEU A 4 27.45 -28.72 19.98
CA LEU A 4 28.08 -29.61 19.00
C LEU A 4 28.64 -28.79 17.82
N PRO A 5 29.91 -28.96 17.42
CA PRO A 5 30.60 -28.10 16.44
C PRO A 5 29.85 -27.92 15.10
N ASP A 6 29.02 -28.90 14.71
CA ASP A 6 28.24 -28.90 13.47
C ASP A 6 27.06 -27.91 13.50
N TYR A 7 26.36 -27.76 14.63
CA TYR A 7 25.17 -26.89 14.68
C TYR A 7 25.53 -25.41 14.68
N SER A 8 26.66 -25.02 15.31
CA SER A 8 27.13 -23.64 15.28
C SER A 8 27.37 -23.12 13.86
N ARG A 9 27.89 -23.97 12.96
CA ARG A 9 28.06 -23.63 11.54
C ARG A 9 26.72 -23.46 10.83
N LYS A 10 25.76 -24.36 11.09
CA LYS A 10 24.39 -24.27 10.56
C LYS A 10 23.71 -22.98 11.00
N PHE A 11 23.74 -22.66 12.29
CA PHE A 11 23.18 -21.44 12.85
C PHE A 11 23.76 -20.17 12.20
N SER A 12 25.08 -20.09 12.03
CA SER A 12 25.71 -18.97 11.31
C SER A 12 25.20 -18.82 9.88
N SER A 13 24.98 -19.93 9.17
CA SER A 13 24.38 -19.90 7.83
C SER A 13 22.93 -19.43 7.84
N PHE A 14 22.14 -19.82 8.85
CA PHE A 14 20.72 -19.46 8.92
C PHE A 14 20.51 -17.97 9.18
N ARG A 15 21.33 -17.38 10.06
CA ARG A 15 21.25 -15.95 10.39
C ARG A 15 21.35 -15.05 9.17
N GLY A 16 22.34 -15.29 8.30
CA GLY A 16 22.54 -14.49 7.08
C GLY A 16 21.48 -14.70 6.00
N LYS A 17 20.60 -15.69 6.15
CA LYS A 17 19.54 -16.05 5.19
C LYS A 17 18.13 -15.74 5.70
N THR A 18 18.00 -15.11 6.87
CA THR A 18 16.72 -14.83 7.51
C THR A 18 16.69 -13.39 8.04
N LEU A 19 15.55 -12.96 8.58
CA LEU A 19 15.39 -11.65 9.20
C LEU A 19 15.98 -11.56 10.62
N TYR A 20 16.74 -12.58 11.07
CA TYR A 20 17.23 -12.68 12.44
C TYR A 20 18.02 -11.44 12.87
N GLU A 21 18.88 -10.90 12.01
CA GLU A 21 19.72 -9.74 12.31
C GLU A 21 18.94 -8.41 12.36
N ARG A 22 17.66 -8.44 12.00
CA ARG A 22 16.74 -7.29 12.12
C ARG A 22 15.90 -7.33 13.39
N LEU A 23 16.04 -8.37 14.21
CA LEU A 23 15.35 -8.50 15.49
C LEU A 23 16.11 -7.71 16.57
N GLU A 24 15.41 -7.32 17.62
CA GLU A 24 16.03 -6.69 18.79
C GLU A 24 17.00 -7.65 19.49
N ASP A 25 18.00 -7.11 20.20
CA ASP A 25 19.05 -7.92 20.83
C ASP A 25 18.48 -9.00 21.77
N ARG A 26 17.45 -8.66 22.57
CA ARG A 26 16.76 -9.62 23.45
C ARG A 26 16.12 -10.77 22.65
N GLN A 27 15.44 -10.44 21.56
CA GLN A 27 14.80 -11.42 20.68
C GLN A 27 15.82 -12.35 20.01
N GLN A 28 16.97 -11.79 19.60
CA GLN A 28 18.08 -12.56 19.06
C GLN A 28 18.63 -13.57 20.08
N VAL A 29 18.86 -13.14 21.32
CA VAL A 29 19.35 -14.02 22.41
C VAL A 29 18.38 -15.18 22.64
N PHE A 30 17.09 -14.90 22.76
CA PHE A 30 16.06 -15.93 22.95
C PHE A 30 16.04 -16.94 21.79
N ILE A 31 15.94 -16.46 20.54
CA ILE A 31 15.87 -17.33 19.36
C ILE A 31 17.15 -18.15 19.20
N ARG A 32 18.31 -17.59 19.54
CA ARG A 32 19.55 -18.35 19.58
C ARG A 32 19.46 -19.48 20.59
N SER A 33 19.06 -19.20 21.83
CA SER A 33 18.88 -20.23 22.86
C SER A 33 17.98 -21.37 22.35
N LEU A 34 16.83 -20.99 21.79
CA LEU A 34 15.86 -21.94 21.23
C LEU A 34 16.44 -22.78 20.08
N ALA A 35 17.18 -22.14 19.17
CA ALA A 35 17.82 -22.79 18.04
C ALA A 35 18.78 -23.91 18.48
N PHE A 36 19.64 -23.60 19.46
CA PHE A 36 20.62 -24.56 19.98
C PHE A 36 19.96 -25.65 20.85
N GLN A 37 18.96 -25.30 21.67
CA GLN A 37 18.24 -26.25 22.53
C GLN A 37 17.49 -27.31 21.71
N HIS A 38 16.82 -26.91 20.64
CA HIS A 38 15.97 -27.81 19.83
C HIS A 38 16.62 -28.29 18.52
N GLN A 39 17.86 -27.87 18.25
CA GLN A 39 18.57 -28.11 16.99
C GLN A 39 17.67 -27.84 15.77
N LEU A 40 17.14 -26.62 15.69
CA LEU A 40 16.19 -26.23 14.65
C LEU A 40 16.77 -26.41 13.25
N THR A 41 15.96 -26.93 12.33
CA THR A 41 16.26 -26.87 10.89
C THR A 41 16.19 -25.44 10.37
N PHE A 42 16.67 -25.19 9.14
CA PHE A 42 16.56 -23.87 8.53
C PHE A 42 15.11 -23.36 8.46
N GLN A 43 14.15 -24.22 8.09
CA GLN A 43 12.74 -23.83 7.98
C GLN A 43 12.12 -23.54 9.35
N GLU A 44 12.43 -24.36 10.36
CA GLU A 44 12.00 -24.13 11.73
C GLU A 44 12.59 -22.81 12.28
N PHE A 45 13.87 -22.56 12.05
CA PHE A 45 14.54 -21.31 12.46
C PHE A 45 13.91 -20.09 11.78
N ARG A 46 13.71 -20.16 10.45
CA ARG A 46 13.03 -19.10 9.70
C ARG A 46 11.63 -18.84 10.24
N GLN A 47 10.86 -19.88 10.52
CA GLN A 47 9.51 -19.76 11.05
C GLN A 47 9.48 -19.05 12.41
N VAL A 48 10.40 -19.38 13.33
CA VAL A 48 10.51 -18.73 14.65
C VAL A 48 10.92 -17.26 14.50
N VAL A 49 11.88 -16.96 13.63
CA VAL A 49 12.33 -15.58 13.35
C VAL A 49 11.19 -14.74 12.78
N GLU A 50 10.46 -15.27 11.80
CA GLU A 50 9.29 -14.60 11.21
C GLU A 50 8.17 -14.43 12.25
N ALA A 51 7.88 -15.46 13.06
CA ALA A 51 6.88 -15.39 14.12
C ALA A 51 7.21 -14.35 15.19
N CYS A 52 8.47 -14.26 15.62
CA CYS A 52 8.91 -13.27 16.60
C CYS A 52 8.70 -11.85 16.08
N ARG A 53 9.08 -11.61 14.83
CA ARG A 53 8.86 -10.33 14.16
C ARG A 53 7.38 -10.02 14.00
N ASP A 54 6.58 -10.98 13.53
CA ASP A 54 5.15 -10.83 13.30
C ASP A 54 4.41 -10.48 14.60
N LEU A 55 4.64 -11.22 15.69
CA LEU A 55 4.02 -10.96 17.00
C LEU A 55 4.36 -9.56 17.52
N HIS A 56 5.63 -9.15 17.42
CA HIS A 56 6.06 -7.81 17.81
C HIS A 56 5.38 -6.74 16.94
N MET A 57 5.37 -6.92 15.61
CA MET A 57 4.74 -5.97 14.68
C MET A 57 3.23 -5.87 14.86
N TRP A 58 2.57 -6.96 15.26
CA TRP A 58 1.13 -7.00 15.54
C TRP A 58 0.77 -6.58 16.97
N GLN A 59 1.77 -6.35 17.82
CA GLN A 59 1.57 -6.04 19.25
C GLN A 59 0.82 -7.16 20.00
N GLU A 60 1.07 -8.43 19.63
CA GLU A 60 0.42 -9.63 20.19
C GLU A 60 1.29 -10.31 21.28
N GLY A 61 2.11 -9.52 21.98
CA GLY A 61 3.06 -10.00 22.99
C GLY A 61 4.38 -10.53 22.41
N SER A 62 5.22 -11.12 23.27
CA SER A 62 6.53 -11.66 22.86
C SER A 62 6.46 -13.16 22.54
N LEU A 63 7.29 -13.60 21.59
CA LEU A 63 7.43 -15.03 21.30
C LEU A 63 8.02 -15.80 22.49
N GLU A 64 8.88 -15.15 23.29
CA GLU A 64 9.50 -15.74 24.49
C GLU A 64 8.44 -16.15 25.50
N GLU A 65 7.60 -15.21 25.93
CA GLU A 65 6.50 -15.46 26.90
C GLU A 65 5.51 -16.50 26.37
N TRP A 66 5.13 -16.40 25.09
CA TRP A 66 4.23 -17.37 24.47
C TRP A 66 4.86 -18.77 24.48
N TRP A 67 6.13 -18.88 24.09
CA TRP A 67 6.82 -20.17 23.97
C TRP A 67 6.96 -20.86 25.32
N GLU A 68 7.39 -20.13 26.35
CA GLU A 68 7.51 -20.63 27.72
C GLU A 68 6.17 -21.14 28.25
N GLY A 69 5.07 -20.43 27.98
CA GLY A 69 3.72 -20.84 28.36
C GLY A 69 3.18 -22.09 27.64
N GLN A 70 3.80 -22.51 26.53
CA GLN A 70 3.42 -23.72 25.80
C GLN A 70 4.23 -24.97 26.18
N VAL A 71 5.32 -24.82 26.94
CA VAL A 71 6.16 -25.94 27.37
C VAL A 71 5.40 -26.78 28.39
N ARG A 72 4.83 -27.91 27.95
CA ARG A 72 4.14 -28.86 28.84
C ARG A 72 5.12 -29.81 29.51
N GLU A 73 4.94 -30.04 30.81
CA GLU A 73 5.62 -31.10 31.54
C GLU A 73 5.19 -32.48 30.99
N GLY A 74 6.16 -33.33 30.62
CA GLY A 74 5.92 -34.72 30.21
C GLY A 74 6.21 -35.08 28.75
N LEU A 75 6.29 -34.12 27.82
CA LEU A 75 6.78 -34.37 26.45
C LEU A 75 8.25 -33.94 26.34
N GLN A 76 9.13 -34.84 25.92
CA GLN A 76 10.56 -34.54 25.74
C GLN A 76 11.02 -34.74 24.29
N GLY A 77 12.11 -34.07 23.92
CA GLY A 77 12.81 -34.28 22.66
C GLY A 77 11.99 -33.92 21.41
N ARG A 78 12.04 -34.79 20.39
CA ARG A 78 11.43 -34.53 19.06
C ARG A 78 9.90 -34.39 19.10
N GLY A 79 9.23 -35.11 19.99
CA GLY A 79 7.77 -35.04 20.15
C GLY A 79 7.31 -33.67 20.66
N GLN A 80 8.01 -33.14 21.67
CA GLN A 80 7.76 -31.80 22.21
C GLN A 80 7.99 -30.72 21.17
N LYS A 81 9.11 -30.77 20.44
CA LYS A 81 9.40 -29.81 19.36
C LYS A 81 8.28 -29.77 18.32
N LYS A 82 7.84 -30.93 17.83
CA LYS A 82 6.76 -31.02 16.84
C LYS A 82 5.44 -30.42 17.37
N ALA A 83 5.12 -30.68 18.64
CA ALA A 83 3.93 -30.12 19.28
C ALA A 83 3.99 -28.59 19.40
N LEU A 84 5.14 -28.03 19.83
CA LEU A 84 5.35 -26.58 19.95
C LEU A 84 5.21 -25.86 18.61
N PHE A 85 5.84 -26.39 17.55
CA PHE A 85 5.72 -25.79 16.21
C PHE A 85 4.30 -25.87 15.66
N LYS A 86 3.57 -26.96 15.91
CA LYS A 86 2.16 -27.07 15.53
C LYS A 86 1.31 -26.02 16.26
N ALA A 87 1.50 -25.88 17.58
CA ALA A 87 0.81 -24.87 18.38
C ALA A 87 1.14 -23.44 17.89
N LEU A 88 2.40 -23.17 17.50
CA LEU A 88 2.80 -21.87 16.98
C LEU A 88 2.10 -21.56 15.64
N GLN A 89 2.03 -22.54 14.74
CA GLN A 89 1.32 -22.39 13.47
C GLN A 89 -0.17 -22.13 13.69
N GLU A 90 -0.81 -22.86 14.60
CA GLU A 90 -2.22 -22.68 14.94
C GLU A 90 -2.48 -21.30 15.56
N HIS A 91 -1.62 -20.86 16.48
CA HIS A 91 -1.68 -19.54 17.10
C HIS A 91 -1.57 -18.42 16.05
N LEU A 92 -0.54 -18.46 15.19
CA LEU A 92 -0.35 -17.47 14.13
C LEU A 92 -1.51 -17.48 13.11
N ARG A 93 -2.05 -18.66 12.78
CA ARG A 93 -3.21 -18.78 11.88
C ARG A 93 -4.46 -18.14 12.48
N LEU A 94 -4.68 -18.33 13.78
CA LEU A 94 -5.78 -17.69 14.51
C LEU A 94 -5.63 -16.16 14.49
N LEU A 95 -4.44 -15.65 14.80
CA LEU A 95 -4.16 -14.21 14.78
C LEU A 95 -4.36 -13.58 13.39
N LYS A 96 -3.98 -14.29 12.32
CA LYS A 96 -4.15 -13.83 10.93
C LYS A 96 -5.61 -13.82 10.47
N SER A 97 -6.43 -14.74 10.98
CA SER A 97 -7.85 -14.86 10.60
C SER A 97 -8.79 -14.02 11.47
N THR A 98 -8.32 -13.57 12.64
CA THR A 98 -9.10 -12.74 13.54
C THR A 98 -9.23 -11.32 12.98
N PRO A 99 -10.46 -10.76 12.85
CA PRO A 99 -10.65 -9.38 12.42
C PRO A 99 -9.88 -8.42 13.32
N LYS A 100 -9.09 -7.52 12.72
CA LYS A 100 -8.34 -6.51 13.47
C LYS A 100 -9.30 -5.47 14.03
N SER A 101 -8.96 -4.92 15.20
CA SER A 101 -9.75 -3.86 15.84
C SER A 101 -8.97 -2.55 15.76
N TYR A 102 -9.64 -1.50 15.31
CA TYR A 102 -9.06 -0.16 15.24
C TYR A 102 -9.56 0.68 16.41
N PRO A 103 -8.68 1.42 17.10
CA PRO A 103 -9.11 2.28 18.19
C PRO A 103 -9.94 3.46 17.63
N PRO A 104 -10.98 3.89 18.36
CA PRO A 104 -11.81 5.02 17.95
C PRO A 104 -11.01 6.31 17.73
N ASP A 105 -9.95 6.52 18.52
CA ASP A 105 -9.18 7.77 18.54
C ASP A 105 -8.03 7.84 17.53
N GLY A 106 -7.82 6.78 16.74
CA GLY A 106 -6.67 6.68 15.83
C GLY A 106 -5.47 6.04 16.54
N GLY A 107 -5.01 4.90 16.04
CA GLY A 107 -4.05 4.03 16.74
C GLY A 107 -2.64 4.12 16.22
N PHE A 108 -2.48 4.20 14.90
CA PHE A 108 -1.15 4.28 14.30
C PHE A 108 -0.74 5.74 14.24
N LYS A 109 0.29 6.10 15.00
CA LYS A 109 0.95 7.40 14.80
C LYS A 109 1.64 7.33 13.44
N SER A 110 1.26 8.23 12.53
CA SER A 110 2.03 8.48 11.31
C SER A 110 3.51 8.52 11.66
N LEU A 111 4.34 7.73 10.97
CA LEU A 111 5.79 7.91 11.04
C LEU A 111 6.03 9.40 10.79
N CYS A 112 6.49 10.12 11.82
CA CYS A 112 6.66 11.57 11.76
C CYS A 112 7.53 11.87 10.54
N ARG A 113 6.90 12.33 9.46
CA ARG A 113 7.59 12.46 8.19
C ARG A 113 8.51 13.66 8.34
N LYS A 114 9.82 13.42 8.32
CA LYS A 114 10.81 14.49 8.27
C LYS A 114 10.49 15.35 7.05
N LYS A 115 10.71 16.67 7.16
CA LYS A 115 10.41 17.63 6.09
C LYS A 115 11.13 17.17 4.80
N THR A 116 10.37 16.60 3.86
CA THR A 116 10.93 16.07 2.62
C THR A 116 11.31 17.22 1.69
N GLN A 117 12.54 17.22 1.19
CA GLN A 117 12.99 18.18 0.17
C GLN A 117 12.25 17.92 -1.15
N ILE A 118 11.83 18.98 -1.82
CA ILE A 118 11.28 18.93 -3.18
C ILE A 118 12.37 19.41 -4.13
N VAL A 119 12.67 18.61 -5.15
CA VAL A 119 13.68 18.93 -6.16
C VAL A 119 13.07 18.86 -7.54
N ILE A 120 13.57 19.72 -8.43
CA ILE A 120 13.21 19.77 -9.84
C ILE A 120 14.48 19.49 -10.60
N ARG A 121 14.51 18.42 -11.40
CA ARG A 121 15.68 18.06 -12.19
C ARG A 121 15.28 17.25 -13.42
N PRO A 122 16.04 17.29 -14.52
CA PRO A 122 15.89 16.32 -15.59
C PRO A 122 16.07 14.90 -15.05
N SER A 123 15.20 13.99 -15.45
CA SER A 123 15.34 12.56 -15.15
C SER A 123 15.64 11.78 -16.43
N GLY A 124 16.45 10.73 -16.37
CA GLY A 124 16.59 9.78 -17.48
C GLY A 124 15.50 8.70 -17.50
N LYS A 125 14.65 8.64 -16.45
CA LYS A 125 13.67 7.57 -16.28
C LYS A 125 12.53 7.68 -17.29
N LYS A 126 12.02 6.53 -17.71
CA LYS A 126 10.80 6.42 -18.50
C LYS A 126 9.61 6.77 -17.62
N ILE A 127 8.75 7.69 -18.08
CA ILE A 127 7.59 8.15 -17.31
C ILE A 127 6.32 7.33 -17.57
N ALA A 128 6.30 6.44 -18.57
CA ALA A 128 5.10 5.70 -18.94
C ALA A 128 5.34 4.18 -19.04
N GLY A 129 4.43 3.39 -18.48
CA GLY A 129 4.57 1.94 -18.38
C GLY A 129 3.26 1.19 -18.21
N MET A 130 3.36 -0.14 -18.12
CA MET A 130 2.24 -1.00 -17.74
C MET A 130 2.08 -1.00 -16.21
N CYS A 131 0.84 -1.13 -15.74
CA CYS A 131 0.56 -1.34 -14.32
C CYS A 131 1.41 -2.50 -13.75
N PRO A 132 2.14 -2.29 -12.63
CA PRO A 132 3.06 -3.31 -12.10
C PRO A 132 2.35 -4.50 -11.44
N VAL A 133 1.03 -4.42 -11.25
CA VAL A 133 0.22 -5.50 -10.69
C VAL A 133 -0.19 -6.52 -11.77
N ALA A 134 0.04 -6.23 -13.05
CA ALA A 134 -0.25 -7.14 -14.14
C ALA A 134 0.50 -8.47 -13.96
N SER A 135 -0.24 -9.57 -13.85
CA SER A 135 0.33 -10.91 -13.74
C SER A 135 -0.57 -11.95 -14.39
N LEU A 136 -0.04 -13.14 -14.68
CA LEU A 136 -0.83 -14.29 -15.16
C LEU A 136 -1.92 -14.74 -14.17
N LYS A 137 -1.85 -14.30 -12.91
CA LYS A 137 -2.85 -14.62 -11.86
C LYS A 137 -3.97 -13.59 -11.78
N THR A 138 -3.94 -12.54 -12.60
CA THR A 138 -4.87 -11.42 -12.56
C THR A 138 -5.45 -11.18 -13.95
N ILE A 139 -6.74 -10.87 -14.04
CA ILE A 139 -7.32 -10.35 -15.29
C ILE A 139 -6.80 -8.91 -15.47
N CYS A 140 -5.99 -8.69 -16.51
CA CYS A 140 -5.37 -7.39 -16.78
C CYS A 140 -6.42 -6.40 -17.28
N CYS A 141 -6.58 -5.25 -16.60
CA CYS A 141 -7.42 -4.15 -17.06
C CYS A 141 -6.74 -3.25 -18.12
N ASN A 142 -5.54 -3.63 -18.58
CA ASN A 142 -4.71 -2.86 -19.52
C ASN A 142 -4.41 -1.41 -19.10
N LEU A 143 -4.50 -1.12 -17.79
CA LEU A 143 -4.11 0.17 -17.24
C LEU A 143 -2.62 0.43 -17.49
N ARG A 144 -2.35 1.59 -18.07
CA ARG A 144 -1.01 2.17 -18.19
C ARG A 144 -0.83 3.24 -17.13
N THR A 145 0.40 3.50 -16.74
CA THR A 145 0.73 4.51 -15.74
C THR A 145 1.54 5.63 -16.37
N ILE A 146 1.35 6.85 -15.87
CA ILE A 146 2.22 8.00 -16.14
C ILE A 146 2.74 8.51 -14.80
N ASP A 147 4.05 8.47 -14.62
CA ASP A 147 4.75 8.89 -13.42
C ASP A 147 5.07 10.39 -13.52
N VAL A 148 4.20 11.20 -12.92
CA VAL A 148 4.25 12.68 -13.01
C VAL A 148 5.24 13.27 -11.99
N VAL A 149 5.18 12.75 -10.77
CA VAL A 149 6.04 13.12 -9.64
C VAL A 149 6.52 11.85 -8.97
N GLU A 150 7.80 11.79 -8.59
CA GLU A 150 8.31 10.67 -7.79
C GLU A 150 8.16 10.99 -6.30
N ASN A 151 7.67 10.00 -5.55
CA ASN A 151 7.34 10.10 -4.13
C ASN A 151 6.07 10.94 -3.88
N CYS A 152 5.39 10.65 -2.78
CA CYS A 152 4.09 11.22 -2.41
C CYS A 152 4.20 11.78 -0.99
N PRO A 153 3.72 13.01 -0.68
CA PRO A 153 3.82 13.59 0.65
C PRO A 153 2.76 13.03 1.62
N LEU A 154 1.75 12.30 1.11
CA LEU A 154 0.74 11.64 1.92
C LEU A 154 1.34 10.50 2.77
N GLY A 155 0.69 10.18 3.88
CA GLY A 155 1.21 9.31 4.93
C GLY A 155 0.44 8.00 5.12
N CYS A 156 -0.06 7.39 4.04
CA CYS A 156 -0.77 6.11 4.19
C CYS A 156 0.17 5.01 4.72
N SER A 157 -0.19 4.31 5.79
CA SER A 157 0.64 3.25 6.41
C SER A 157 0.87 2.05 5.48
N TYR A 158 -0.11 1.74 4.65
CA TYR A 158 -0.09 0.66 3.66
C TYR A 158 0.55 1.07 2.32
N CYS A 159 1.18 2.25 2.25
CA CYS A 159 1.63 2.82 0.98
C CYS A 159 2.84 2.09 0.39
N THR A 160 2.67 1.52 -0.80
CA THR A 160 3.78 0.90 -1.55
C THR A 160 4.74 1.94 -2.12
N ILE A 161 4.27 3.15 -2.47
CA ILE A 161 5.13 4.24 -3.00
C ILE A 161 6.27 4.58 -2.02
N GLN A 162 5.97 4.59 -0.71
CA GLN A 162 6.97 4.86 0.32
C GLN A 162 8.06 3.78 0.42
N THR A 163 7.81 2.58 -0.12
CA THR A 163 8.83 1.52 -0.21
C THR A 163 9.70 1.65 -1.47
N PHE A 164 9.15 2.21 -2.56
CA PHE A 164 9.86 2.39 -3.83
C PHE A 164 10.74 3.63 -3.87
N TYR A 165 10.25 4.73 -3.29
CA TYR A 165 10.91 6.02 -3.36
C TYR A 165 11.35 6.45 -1.96
N ARG A 166 12.61 6.88 -1.87
CA ARG A 166 13.15 7.58 -0.70
C ARG A 166 13.08 9.09 -0.95
N ASP A 167 13.35 9.88 0.08
CA ASP A 167 13.56 11.33 -0.10
C ASP A 167 14.70 11.58 -1.11
N PRO A 168 14.61 12.63 -1.96
CA PRO A 168 13.60 13.70 -2.01
C PRO A 168 12.36 13.37 -2.86
N ILE A 169 11.37 14.27 -2.85
CA ILE A 169 10.30 14.31 -3.85
C ILE A 169 10.84 14.94 -5.13
N VAL A 170 10.62 14.31 -6.28
CA VAL A 170 11.25 14.71 -7.56
C VAL A 170 10.19 15.08 -8.60
N PHE A 171 10.29 16.30 -9.12
CA PHE A 171 9.63 16.74 -10.34
C PHE A 171 10.61 16.62 -11.51
N ASP A 172 10.19 15.95 -12.58
CA ASP A 172 11.00 15.87 -13.78
C ASP A 172 10.87 17.15 -14.61
N ALA A 173 11.96 17.92 -14.73
CA ALA A 173 11.99 19.16 -15.51
C ALA A 173 11.66 18.94 -17.01
N THR A 174 11.79 17.69 -17.48
CA THR A 174 11.54 17.29 -18.88
C THR A 174 10.21 16.55 -19.06
N PHE A 175 9.34 16.56 -18.04
CA PHE A 175 8.09 15.79 -18.03
C PHE A 175 7.21 16.04 -19.26
N ALA A 176 6.93 17.31 -19.59
CA ALA A 176 6.05 17.67 -20.72
C ALA A 176 6.62 17.17 -22.06
N GLU A 177 7.92 17.31 -22.29
CA GLU A 177 8.57 16.81 -23.50
C GLU A 177 8.50 15.29 -23.64
N LYS A 178 8.59 14.57 -22.52
CA LYS A 178 8.48 13.10 -22.49
C LYS A 178 7.05 12.64 -22.69
N LEU A 179 6.08 13.38 -22.16
CA LEU A 179 4.65 13.10 -22.30
C LEU A 179 4.25 13.08 -23.78
N GLU A 180 4.71 14.07 -24.55
CA GLU A 180 4.48 14.14 -26.00
C GLU A 180 5.14 13.01 -26.80
N LYS A 181 6.19 12.38 -26.25
CA LYS A 181 6.91 11.28 -26.90
C LYS A 181 6.29 9.91 -26.61
N ILE A 182 5.22 9.84 -25.83
CA ILE A 182 4.51 8.57 -25.58
C ILE A 182 3.83 8.13 -26.88
N PRO A 183 4.13 6.94 -27.42
CA PRO A 183 3.51 6.47 -28.65
C PRO A 183 2.05 6.09 -28.40
N ILE A 184 1.15 6.67 -29.19
CA ILE A 184 -0.29 6.42 -29.17
C ILE A 184 -0.72 5.95 -30.55
N ASP A 185 -1.21 4.71 -30.62
CA ASP A 185 -1.86 4.16 -31.81
C ASP A 185 -3.31 4.70 -31.86
N PRO A 186 -3.72 5.48 -32.88
CA PRO A 186 -5.05 6.07 -32.95
C PRO A 186 -6.18 5.04 -32.99
N ASP A 187 -5.90 3.81 -33.45
CA ASP A 187 -6.90 2.73 -33.59
C ASP A 187 -7.06 1.91 -32.30
N ARG A 188 -6.33 2.25 -31.24
CA ARG A 188 -6.42 1.58 -29.93
C ARG A 188 -6.93 2.52 -28.86
N PHE A 189 -7.74 1.99 -27.95
CA PHE A 189 -8.10 2.69 -26.74
C PHE A 189 -7.04 2.49 -25.65
N TYR A 190 -6.69 3.55 -24.94
CA TYR A 190 -5.76 3.50 -23.82
C TYR A 190 -6.36 4.09 -22.55
N HIS A 191 -6.12 3.45 -21.41
CA HIS A 191 -6.41 4.02 -20.10
C HIS A 191 -5.08 4.31 -19.39
N PHE A 192 -4.80 5.58 -19.10
CA PHE A 192 -3.62 6.03 -18.37
C PHE A 192 -4.01 6.57 -16.99
N GLY A 193 -3.42 6.03 -15.93
CA GLY A 193 -3.54 6.54 -14.56
C GLY A 193 -2.28 7.24 -14.08
N THR A 194 -2.44 8.32 -13.30
CA THR A 194 -1.31 9.14 -12.81
C THR A 194 -0.99 8.94 -11.32
N GLY A 195 -1.64 7.96 -10.67
CA GLY A 195 -1.56 7.72 -9.22
C GLY A 195 -0.51 6.71 -8.75
N GLN A 196 0.41 6.27 -9.63
CA GLN A 196 1.33 5.15 -9.34
C GLN A 196 2.60 5.60 -8.61
N SER A 197 3.16 6.75 -8.98
CA SER A 197 4.42 7.28 -8.41
C SER A 197 4.19 8.37 -7.37
N SER A 198 3.01 9.00 -7.38
CA SER A 198 2.56 10.01 -6.42
C SER A 198 1.03 10.12 -6.41
N ASP A 199 0.49 10.98 -5.55
CA ASP A 199 -0.92 11.36 -5.63
C ASP A 199 -1.09 12.41 -6.74
N SER A 200 -2.05 12.21 -7.64
CA SER A 200 -2.19 13.04 -8.85
C SER A 200 -2.52 14.50 -8.56
N LEU A 201 -3.26 14.78 -7.47
CA LEU A 201 -3.82 16.11 -7.23
C LEU A 201 -3.17 16.84 -6.05
N VAL A 202 -2.41 16.15 -5.20
CA VAL A 202 -1.75 16.77 -4.04
C VAL A 202 -0.85 17.96 -4.42
N TRP A 203 -0.31 17.97 -5.63
CA TRP A 203 0.60 19.00 -6.12
C TRP A 203 -0.07 20.19 -6.79
N GLY A 204 -1.36 20.09 -7.13
CA GLY A 204 -2.01 21.03 -8.05
C GLY A 204 -1.27 21.09 -9.39
N ASP A 205 -1.41 22.20 -10.10
CA ASP A 205 -0.71 22.42 -11.38
C ASP A 205 0.73 22.91 -11.22
N ARG A 206 1.43 22.43 -10.17
CA ARG A 206 2.81 22.82 -9.92
C ARG A 206 3.69 22.39 -11.10
N HIS A 207 4.51 23.32 -11.58
CA HIS A 207 5.35 23.15 -12.78
C HIS A 207 4.56 22.83 -14.06
N GLY A 208 3.26 23.14 -14.11
CA GLY A 208 2.42 22.94 -15.30
C GLY A 208 2.06 21.47 -15.56
N ASN A 209 2.18 20.60 -14.56
CA ASN A 209 1.97 19.15 -14.71
C ASN A 209 0.54 18.79 -15.14
N LEU A 210 -0.48 19.39 -14.50
CA LEU A 210 -1.89 19.13 -14.84
C LEU A 210 -2.24 19.75 -16.20
N THR A 211 -1.67 20.92 -16.49
CA THR A 211 -1.79 21.57 -17.80
C THR A 211 -1.22 20.73 -18.93
N ALA A 212 0.01 20.23 -18.79
CA ALA A 212 0.62 19.34 -19.78
C ALA A 212 -0.22 18.08 -20.01
N LEU A 213 -0.69 17.46 -18.93
CA LEU A 213 -1.55 16.27 -18.97
C LEU A 213 -2.90 16.52 -19.65
N CYS A 214 -3.59 17.61 -19.32
CA CYS A 214 -4.87 17.94 -19.94
C CYS A 214 -4.73 18.32 -21.42
N GLN A 215 -3.67 19.06 -21.79
CA GLN A 215 -3.38 19.37 -23.18
C GLN A 215 -3.06 18.11 -24.00
N TRP A 216 -2.27 17.20 -23.43
CA TRP A 216 -1.98 15.91 -24.03
C TRP A 216 -3.24 15.07 -24.22
N ALA A 217 -4.09 14.95 -23.20
CA ALA A 217 -5.38 14.27 -23.31
C ALA A 217 -6.31 14.90 -24.35
N ALA A 218 -6.30 16.24 -24.49
CA ALA A 218 -7.09 16.93 -25.50
C ALA A 218 -6.66 16.58 -26.93
N ARG A 219 -5.37 16.31 -27.18
CA ARG A 219 -4.84 15.91 -28.49
C ARG A 219 -5.12 14.45 -28.83
N HIS A 220 -5.18 13.56 -27.84
CA HIS A 220 -5.38 12.13 -28.04
C HIS A 220 -6.78 11.69 -27.61
N ARG A 221 -7.77 11.78 -28.50
CA ARG A 221 -9.18 11.48 -28.17
C ARG A 221 -9.46 10.01 -27.82
N ASN A 222 -8.58 9.10 -28.22
CA ASN A 222 -8.66 7.66 -27.97
C ASN A 222 -8.05 7.22 -26.62
N ILE A 223 -7.65 8.15 -25.76
CA ILE A 223 -7.18 7.84 -24.40
C ILE A 223 -8.22 8.26 -23.37
N LEU A 224 -8.30 7.53 -22.26
CA LEU A 224 -8.88 7.98 -21.00
C LEU A 224 -7.74 8.29 -20.03
N LEU A 225 -7.66 9.53 -19.57
CA LEU A 225 -6.67 9.97 -18.60
C LEU A 225 -7.29 10.10 -17.20
N GLU A 226 -6.80 9.30 -16.26
CA GLU A 226 -7.24 9.24 -14.88
C GLU A 226 -6.28 9.99 -13.94
N PHE A 227 -6.85 10.94 -13.18
CA PHE A 227 -6.20 11.58 -12.03
C PHE A 227 -6.72 10.95 -10.74
N LYS A 228 -5.87 10.16 -10.07
CA LYS A 228 -6.24 9.42 -8.86
C LYS A 228 -5.73 10.13 -7.61
N THR A 229 -6.63 10.39 -6.66
CA THR A 229 -6.27 11.14 -5.45
C THR A 229 -6.91 10.63 -4.16
N LYS A 230 -6.33 11.05 -3.04
CA LYS A 230 -6.89 11.04 -1.67
C LYS A 230 -7.03 12.45 -1.08
N THR A 231 -6.95 13.49 -1.92
CA THR A 231 -6.99 14.89 -1.50
C THR A 231 -8.27 15.58 -1.97
N ARG A 232 -8.46 16.82 -1.50
CA ARG A 232 -9.51 17.75 -1.98
C ARG A 232 -8.97 18.86 -2.89
N ASN A 233 -7.74 18.73 -3.39
CA ASN A 233 -7.08 19.78 -4.17
C ASN A 233 -7.56 19.77 -5.63
N ILE A 234 -8.73 20.36 -5.88
CA ILE A 234 -9.40 20.32 -7.18
C ILE A 234 -9.44 21.68 -7.91
N CYS A 235 -8.82 22.73 -7.38
CA CYS A 235 -8.94 24.10 -7.92
C CYS A 235 -8.66 24.18 -9.42
N TYR A 236 -7.63 23.46 -9.90
CA TYR A 236 -7.31 23.39 -11.32
C TYR A 236 -8.51 23.00 -12.19
N PHE A 237 -9.30 22.00 -11.77
CA PHE A 237 -10.46 21.49 -12.53
C PHE A 237 -11.70 22.40 -12.41
N LEU A 238 -11.74 23.24 -11.38
CA LEU A 238 -12.78 24.26 -11.21
C LEU A 238 -12.52 25.49 -12.08
N GLU A 239 -11.25 25.82 -12.31
CA GLU A 239 -10.83 27.05 -12.99
C GLU A 239 -10.56 26.86 -14.48
N ASN A 240 -10.34 25.62 -14.94
CA ASN A 240 -9.96 25.33 -16.31
C ASN A 240 -11.01 24.51 -17.08
N LYS A 241 -10.94 24.58 -18.41
CA LYS A 241 -11.73 23.72 -19.30
C LYS A 241 -11.08 22.35 -19.41
N ILE A 242 -11.85 21.32 -19.05
CA ILE A 242 -11.34 19.95 -18.96
C ILE A 242 -11.73 19.13 -20.19
N PRO A 243 -10.81 18.36 -20.80
CA PRO A 243 -11.13 17.47 -21.91
C PRO A 243 -12.17 16.40 -21.50
N LYS A 244 -13.04 16.01 -22.43
CA LYS A 244 -14.09 14.99 -22.17
C LYS A 244 -13.53 13.61 -21.81
N ASN A 245 -12.28 13.35 -22.16
CA ASN A 245 -11.59 12.10 -21.95
C ASN A 245 -10.65 12.11 -20.73
N VAL A 246 -10.94 13.01 -19.78
CA VAL A 246 -10.33 13.07 -18.45
C VAL A 246 -11.34 12.61 -17.41
N VAL A 247 -10.88 11.81 -16.45
CA VAL A 247 -11.63 11.38 -15.27
C VAL A 247 -10.82 11.69 -14.01
N CYS A 248 -11.50 12.20 -12.98
CA CYS A 248 -10.91 12.35 -11.65
C CYS A 248 -11.44 11.23 -10.75
N SER A 249 -10.54 10.48 -10.11
CA SER A 249 -10.91 9.36 -9.27
C SER A 249 -10.44 9.52 -7.84
N TRP A 250 -11.28 9.12 -6.89
CA TRP A 250 -10.95 9.15 -5.47
C TRP A 250 -10.75 7.74 -4.94
N SER A 251 -9.65 7.54 -4.21
CA SER A 251 -9.57 6.38 -3.33
C SER A 251 -10.48 6.63 -2.13
N LEU A 252 -11.38 5.70 -1.87
CA LEU A 252 -12.30 5.71 -0.74
C LEU A 252 -11.94 4.61 0.23
N ASN A 253 -12.20 4.89 1.49
CA ASN A 253 -12.20 3.90 2.55
C ASN A 253 -13.21 4.31 3.62
N THR A 254 -13.44 3.42 4.58
CA THR A 254 -14.30 3.75 5.72
C THR A 254 -13.64 4.83 6.59
N PRO A 255 -14.41 5.66 7.31
CA PRO A 255 -13.84 6.64 8.24
C PRO A 255 -12.85 6.03 9.24
N THR A 256 -13.13 4.79 9.67
CA THR A 256 -12.24 3.99 10.54
C THR A 256 -10.85 3.81 9.93
N ILE A 257 -10.77 3.33 8.68
CA ILE A 257 -9.48 3.13 8.01
C ILE A 257 -8.81 4.46 7.68
N ILE A 258 -9.55 5.46 7.20
CA ILE A 258 -8.97 6.77 6.87
C ILE A 258 -8.29 7.38 8.10
N LYS A 259 -8.98 7.37 9.25
CA LYS A 259 -8.46 7.93 10.51
C LYS A 259 -7.21 7.21 10.99
N ASN A 260 -7.18 5.88 10.87
CA ASN A 260 -6.13 5.06 11.45
C ASN A 260 -4.93 4.85 10.51
N GLU A 261 -5.14 4.85 9.20
CA GLU A 261 -4.15 4.39 8.23
C GLU A 261 -3.81 5.43 7.15
N GLU A 262 -4.64 6.44 6.91
CA GLU A 262 -4.48 7.38 5.79
C GLU A 262 -4.09 8.79 6.26
N HIS A 263 -2.93 8.91 6.88
CA HIS A 263 -2.47 10.18 7.42
C HIS A 263 -2.16 11.23 6.34
N LEU A 264 -2.35 12.51 6.69
CA LEU A 264 -2.12 13.67 5.81
C LEU A 264 -2.98 13.65 4.53
N THR A 265 -4.08 12.90 4.53
CA THR A 265 -5.04 12.84 3.43
C THR A 265 -6.32 13.60 3.78
N ALA A 266 -7.17 13.87 2.79
CA ALA A 266 -8.51 14.37 3.04
C ALA A 266 -9.37 13.27 3.69
N ASN A 267 -10.29 13.64 4.57
CA ASN A 267 -11.27 12.69 5.12
C ASN A 267 -12.31 12.27 4.06
N LEU A 268 -13.17 11.29 4.38
CA LEU A 268 -14.17 10.77 3.44
C LEU A 268 -15.09 11.87 2.89
N GLU A 269 -15.64 12.72 3.76
CA GLU A 269 -16.58 13.78 3.37
C GLU A 269 -15.90 14.81 2.47
N GLU A 270 -14.67 15.20 2.77
CA GLU A 270 -13.88 16.10 1.92
C GLU A 270 -13.65 15.51 0.52
N ARG A 271 -13.39 14.20 0.42
CA ARG A 271 -13.22 13.51 -0.88
C ARG A 271 -14.53 13.49 -1.67
N LEU A 272 -15.64 13.10 -1.02
CA LEU A 272 -16.95 13.05 -1.66
C LEU A 272 -17.44 14.43 -2.07
N ALA A 273 -17.20 15.46 -1.26
CA ALA A 273 -17.56 16.84 -1.58
C ALA A 273 -16.73 17.39 -2.76
N ALA A 274 -15.44 17.05 -2.84
CA ALA A 274 -14.61 17.41 -3.99
C ALA A 274 -15.08 16.69 -5.27
N ALA A 275 -15.40 15.41 -5.18
CA ALA A 275 -15.96 14.65 -6.30
C ALA A 275 -17.30 15.22 -6.78
N ARG A 276 -18.19 15.58 -5.86
CA ARG A 276 -19.49 16.20 -6.18
C ARG A 276 -19.32 17.50 -6.96
N GLN A 277 -18.43 18.38 -6.51
CA GLN A 277 -18.14 19.64 -7.21
C GLN A 277 -17.62 19.45 -8.65
N LEU A 278 -16.84 18.40 -8.91
CA LEU A 278 -16.39 18.09 -10.27
C LEU A 278 -17.51 17.49 -11.12
N ALA A 279 -18.31 16.60 -10.54
CA ALA A 279 -19.46 16.01 -11.22
C ALA A 279 -20.52 17.06 -11.59
N ASP A 280 -20.75 18.07 -10.74
CA ASP A 280 -21.66 19.20 -11.02
C ASP A 280 -21.22 20.03 -12.24
N ARG A 281 -19.92 20.01 -12.57
CA ARG A 281 -19.34 20.63 -13.77
C ARG A 281 -19.33 19.72 -14.99
N GLY A 282 -19.91 18.52 -14.88
CA GLY A 282 -19.94 17.51 -15.93
C GLY A 282 -18.61 16.77 -16.14
N ILE A 283 -17.64 16.92 -15.23
CA ILE A 283 -16.40 16.14 -15.25
C ILE A 283 -16.72 14.75 -14.69
N LYS A 284 -16.37 13.69 -15.43
CA LYS A 284 -16.61 12.33 -14.95
C LYS A 284 -15.76 12.05 -13.72
N VAL A 285 -16.37 11.37 -12.75
CA VAL A 285 -15.70 10.92 -11.53
C VAL A 285 -15.60 9.40 -11.49
N ALA A 286 -14.70 8.87 -10.67
CA ALA A 286 -14.61 7.44 -10.41
C ALA A 286 -14.20 7.17 -8.96
N PHE A 287 -14.46 5.97 -8.46
CA PHE A 287 -14.18 5.64 -7.07
C PHE A 287 -13.46 4.30 -6.93
N HIS A 288 -12.40 4.30 -6.11
CA HIS A 288 -11.62 3.11 -5.79
C HIS A 288 -11.78 2.77 -4.31
N PHE A 289 -12.42 1.66 -3.99
CA PHE A 289 -12.34 1.07 -2.66
C PHE A 289 -11.03 0.28 -2.60
N HIS A 290 -9.94 1.00 -2.38
CA HIS A 290 -8.61 0.43 -2.49
C HIS A 290 -7.62 1.08 -1.49
N PRO A 291 -7.16 0.33 -0.47
CA PRO A 291 -7.47 -1.07 -0.20
C PRO A 291 -8.78 -1.26 0.60
N MET A 292 -9.55 -2.30 0.29
CA MET A 292 -10.51 -2.87 1.22
C MET A 292 -9.77 -3.61 2.34
N VAL A 293 -10.14 -3.34 3.59
CA VAL A 293 -9.50 -3.84 4.79
C VAL A 293 -10.49 -4.65 5.61
N PHE A 294 -10.10 -5.83 6.06
CA PHE A 294 -10.91 -6.68 6.93
C PHE A 294 -10.65 -6.33 8.40
N TYR A 295 -11.65 -5.75 9.08
CA TYR A 295 -11.55 -5.30 10.47
C TYR A 295 -12.91 -5.39 11.17
N ARG A 296 -12.95 -5.49 12.50
CA ARG A 296 -14.20 -5.52 13.26
C ARG A 296 -15.07 -4.29 12.93
N GLY A 297 -16.24 -4.51 12.33
CA GLY A 297 -17.16 -3.46 11.88
C GLY A 297 -17.21 -3.22 10.36
N TRP A 298 -16.32 -3.85 9.59
CA TRP A 298 -16.24 -3.68 8.12
C TRP A 298 -17.57 -3.99 7.40
N GLU A 299 -18.31 -5.00 7.86
CA GLU A 299 -19.60 -5.42 7.29
C GLU A 299 -20.69 -4.34 7.38
N VAL A 300 -20.56 -3.40 8.30
CA VAL A 300 -21.48 -2.26 8.44
C VAL A 300 -20.93 -1.04 7.73
N ASP A 301 -19.64 -0.77 7.91
CA ASP A 301 -19.02 0.47 7.45
C ASP A 301 -18.91 0.56 5.93
N TYR A 302 -18.56 -0.53 5.24
CA TYR A 302 -18.47 -0.51 3.77
C TYR A 302 -19.82 -0.39 3.07
N PRO A 303 -20.89 -1.12 3.45
CA PRO A 303 -22.22 -0.88 2.90
C PRO A 303 -22.75 0.53 3.17
N ARG A 304 -22.43 1.11 4.32
CA ARG A 304 -22.75 2.52 4.62
C ARG A 304 -22.05 3.46 3.65
N LEU A 305 -20.76 3.27 3.40
CA LEU A 305 -20.00 4.04 2.40
C LEU A 305 -20.59 3.89 1.00
N ALA A 306 -20.93 2.66 0.58
CA ALA A 306 -21.57 2.42 -0.72
C ALA A 306 -22.93 3.14 -0.83
N THR A 307 -23.74 3.11 0.23
CA THR A 307 -25.02 3.83 0.29
C THR A 307 -24.83 5.34 0.18
N GLN A 308 -23.82 5.90 0.85
CA GLN A 308 -23.50 7.32 0.71
C GLN A 308 -23.12 7.70 -0.73
N LEU A 309 -22.37 6.85 -1.42
CA LEU A 309 -22.04 7.07 -2.83
C LEU A 309 -23.27 7.05 -3.72
N MET A 310 -24.11 6.01 -3.61
CA MET A 310 -25.33 5.88 -4.41
C MET A 310 -26.31 7.03 -4.19
N ASN A 311 -26.34 7.63 -2.99
CA ASN A 311 -27.20 8.76 -2.68
C ASN A 311 -26.65 10.12 -3.18
N ARG A 312 -25.37 10.20 -3.57
CA ARG A 312 -24.70 11.47 -3.93
C ARG A 312 -24.33 11.57 -5.40
N PHE A 313 -24.29 10.46 -6.11
CA PHE A 313 -23.84 10.39 -7.50
C PHE A 313 -24.80 9.56 -8.34
N GLU A 314 -25.14 10.10 -9.49
CA GLU A 314 -25.93 9.42 -10.49
C GLU A 314 -25.03 8.46 -11.31
N PRO A 315 -25.55 7.31 -11.80
CA PRO A 315 -24.75 6.35 -12.56
C PRO A 315 -24.04 6.96 -13.77
N HIS A 316 -24.65 7.94 -14.43
CA HIS A 316 -24.06 8.57 -15.60
C HIS A 316 -22.87 9.48 -15.25
N GLU A 317 -22.70 9.90 -14.00
CA GLU A 317 -21.59 10.76 -13.56
C GLU A 317 -20.32 9.95 -13.26
N VAL A 318 -20.50 8.67 -12.93
CA VAL A 318 -19.44 7.75 -12.49
C VAL A 318 -18.93 6.93 -13.67
N ALA A 319 -17.67 7.15 -14.07
CA ALA A 319 -17.04 6.43 -15.19
C ALA A 319 -16.80 4.95 -14.86
N PHE A 320 -16.33 4.66 -13.65
CA PHE A 320 -16.11 3.30 -13.17
C PHE A 320 -15.96 3.26 -11.65
N LEU A 321 -16.12 2.05 -11.11
CA LEU A 321 -15.83 1.69 -9.73
C LEU A 321 -14.80 0.57 -9.73
N SER A 322 -13.90 0.56 -8.76
CA SER A 322 -13.01 -0.58 -8.56
C SER A 322 -12.88 -0.93 -7.08
N LEU A 323 -12.73 -2.22 -6.81
CA LEU A 323 -12.44 -2.76 -5.48
C LEU A 323 -11.09 -3.48 -5.55
N GLY A 324 -10.28 -3.37 -4.50
CA GLY A 324 -9.10 -4.22 -4.37
C GLY A 324 -8.54 -4.24 -2.97
N SER A 325 -7.75 -5.25 -2.64
CA SER A 325 -7.11 -5.42 -1.34
C SER A 325 -5.74 -4.73 -1.30
N VAL A 326 -5.13 -4.69 -0.12
CA VAL A 326 -3.72 -4.28 0.01
C VAL A 326 -2.87 -5.15 -0.92
N THR A 327 -2.12 -4.50 -1.82
CA THR A 327 -1.15 -5.16 -2.67
C THR A 327 0.22 -4.97 -2.05
N LEU A 328 0.79 -6.04 -1.51
CA LEU A 328 2.17 -6.04 -1.06
C LEU A 328 3.08 -6.37 -2.25
N ILE A 329 4.22 -5.69 -2.33
CA ILE A 329 5.24 -6.00 -3.32
C ILE A 329 5.73 -7.44 -3.11
N LYS A 330 6.01 -8.14 -4.21
CA LYS A 330 6.67 -9.45 -4.12
C LYS A 330 8.05 -9.25 -3.47
N PRO A 331 8.40 -10.03 -2.43
CA PRO A 331 9.69 -9.92 -1.75
C PRO A 331 10.88 -10.15 -2.67
#